data_AF-A0A354YBF7-F1
#
_entry.id   AF-A0A354YBF7-F1
#
_cell.length_a   1.000
_cell.length_b   1.000
_cell.length_c   1.000
_cell.angle_alpha   90.00
_cell.angle_beta   90.00
_cell.angle_gamma   90.00
#
_symmetry.space_group_name_H-M   'P 1'
#
loop_
_entity.id
_entity.type
_entity.pdbx_description
1 polymer ?
#
loop_
_entity_poly.entity_id
_entity_poly.type
_entity_poly.pdbx_seq_one_letter_code
_entity_poly.pdbx_strand_id
1 'polypeptide(L)'
;LGGFENDAALAASSTAKAPGAAPSAGSGVALARQREVIEKISLNYFGPIASLLCEEAFEASSDIGQILEQIAANLPTPAETQRFLKEARAALAVVR
;
A
#
# COMPACT_ATOMS: atom_id res chain seq x y z
N LEU A 1 -33.44 23.09 35.24
CA LEU A 1 -33.11 21.65 35.17
C LEU A 1 -32.87 21.30 33.70
N GLY A 2 -31.68 20.77 33.38
CA GLY A 2 -31.18 20.37 32.04
C GLY A 2 -30.44 21.51 31.31
N GLY A 3 -29.11 21.56 31.15
CA GLY A 3 -28.11 20.48 30.96
C GLY A 3 -28.30 19.87 29.57
N PHE A 4 -27.37 19.76 28.63
CA PHE A 4 -25.90 19.70 28.67
C PHE A 4 -25.38 19.88 27.21
N GLU A 5 -24.26 20.60 27.05
CA GLU A 5 -23.21 20.59 25.98
C GLU A 5 -23.62 20.39 24.49
N ASN A 6 -23.46 21.35 23.58
CA ASN A 6 -22.23 21.85 22.93
C ASN A 6 -21.25 20.80 22.37
N ASP A 7 -21.30 20.69 21.03
CA ASP A 7 -20.17 20.60 20.07
C ASP A 7 -19.27 19.34 20.00
N ALA A 8 -19.04 18.96 18.75
CA ALA A 8 -17.86 18.29 18.19
C ALA A 8 -17.31 17.00 18.84
N ALA A 9 -17.49 15.90 18.12
CA ALA A 9 -16.52 14.80 18.03
C ALA A 9 -16.22 14.59 16.53
N LEU A 10 -15.04 15.00 16.01
CA LEU A 10 -13.81 14.19 15.86
C LEU A 10 -14.08 12.76 15.32
N ALA A 11 -13.47 12.21 14.27
CA ALA A 11 -12.18 12.38 13.61
C ALA A 11 -12.29 11.72 12.21
N ALA A 12 -11.49 12.00 11.18
CA ALA A 12 -10.04 11.84 11.16
C ALA A 12 -9.37 12.65 10.05
N SER A 13 -8.20 13.15 10.40
CA SER A 13 -7.29 13.97 9.63
C SER A 13 -6.68 13.21 8.45
N SER A 14 -6.97 13.64 7.23
CA SER A 14 -6.09 13.38 6.08
C SER A 14 -5.06 14.51 5.98
N THR A 15 -4.04 14.45 6.83
CA THR A 15 -2.76 15.14 6.56
C THR A 15 -2.07 14.39 5.42
N ALA A 16 -2.43 14.75 4.19
CA ALA A 16 -1.62 14.42 3.03
C ALA A 16 -0.37 15.31 3.06
N LYS A 17 0.71 14.76 3.62
CA LYS A 17 2.05 15.33 3.64
C LYS A 17 2.60 15.39 2.20
N ALA A 18 2.61 16.58 1.60
CA ALA A 18 3.51 16.94 0.50
C ALA A 18 4.83 17.52 1.08
N PRO A 19 5.90 17.76 0.29
CA PRO A 19 6.44 17.05 -0.87
C PRO A 19 7.96 16.73 -0.71
N GLY A 20 8.54 15.97 -1.65
CA GLY A 20 9.97 16.08 -1.98
C GLY A 20 10.97 15.36 -1.07
N ALA A 21 11.15 14.06 -1.26
CA ALA A 21 12.42 13.39 -0.96
C ALA A 21 13.07 13.02 -2.30
N ALA A 22 14.13 13.74 -2.66
CA ALA A 22 14.98 13.37 -3.79
C ALA A 22 15.41 11.89 -3.63
N PRO A 23 15.29 11.03 -4.67
CA PRO A 23 15.69 9.65 -4.55
C PRO A 23 17.21 9.61 -4.40
N SER A 24 17.67 9.42 -3.16
CA SER A 24 19.04 8.98 -2.91
C SER A 24 19.25 7.71 -3.72
N ALA A 25 20.38 7.59 -4.43
CA ALA A 25 20.65 6.46 -5.34
C ALA A 25 20.59 5.06 -4.67
N GLY A 26 20.57 4.99 -3.34
CA GLY A 26 20.26 3.77 -2.58
C GLY A 26 18.78 3.40 -2.47
N SER A 27 17.87 4.34 -2.71
CA SER A 27 16.42 4.13 -2.70
C SER A 27 15.95 3.33 -3.91
N GLY A 28 16.61 3.49 -5.06
CA GLY A 28 16.25 2.78 -6.30
C GLY A 28 16.45 1.27 -6.21
N VAL A 29 17.54 0.81 -5.59
CA VAL A 29 17.81 -0.63 -5.40
C VAL A 29 16.88 -1.26 -4.35
N ALA A 30 16.53 -0.52 -3.30
CA ALA A 30 15.55 -0.97 -2.31
C ALA A 30 14.16 -1.07 -2.95
N LEU A 31 13.74 -0.05 -3.71
CA LEU A 31 12.47 -0.03 -4.42
C LEU A 31 12.37 -1.16 -5.45
N ALA A 32 13.44 -1.44 -6.19
CA ALA A 32 13.49 -2.56 -7.14
C ALA A 32 13.25 -3.90 -6.44
N ARG A 33 13.94 -4.16 -5.31
CA ARG A 33 13.72 -5.39 -4.52
C ARG A 33 12.30 -5.45 -3.94
N GLN A 34 11.77 -4.33 -3.47
CA GLN A 34 10.40 -4.27 -2.96
C GLN A 34 9.39 -4.59 -4.08
N ARG A 35 9.58 -4.04 -5.28
CA ARG A 35 8.77 -4.35 -6.46
C ARG A 35 8.81 -5.84 -6.80
N GLU A 36 9.99 -6.45 -6.84
CA GLU A 36 10.12 -7.89 -7.12
C GLU A 36 9.38 -8.76 -6.10
N VAL A 37 9.44 -8.40 -4.81
CA VAL A 37 8.71 -9.10 -3.74
C VAL A 37 7.20 -8.95 -3.92
N ILE A 38 6.73 -7.73 -4.18
CA ILE A 38 5.30 -7.44 -4.37
C ILE A 38 4.76 -8.18 -5.59
N GLU A 39 5.50 -8.17 -6.70
CA GLU A 39 5.13 -8.89 -7.92
C GLU A 39 5.05 -10.39 -7.67
N LYS A 40 6.05 -10.98 -7.01
CA LYS A 40 6.04 -12.41 -6.67
C LYS A 40 4.82 -12.83 -5.86
N ILE A 41 4.47 -12.04 -4.86
CA ILE A 41 3.29 -12.30 -4.04
C ILE A 41 2.03 -12.12 -4.87
N SER A 42 1.95 -11.04 -5.64
CA SER A 42 0.80 -10.74 -6.51
C SER A 42 0.57 -11.85 -7.55
N LEU A 43 1.62 -12.44 -8.11
CA LEU A 43 1.53 -13.58 -9.04
C LEU A 43 0.80 -14.79 -8.42
N ASN A 44 0.90 -14.99 -7.10
CA ASN A 44 0.20 -16.08 -6.41
C ASN A 44 -1.32 -15.85 -6.29
N TYR A 45 -1.78 -14.60 -6.28
CA TYR A 45 -3.21 -14.27 -6.14
C TYR A 45 -3.86 -13.97 -7.49
N PHE A 46 -3.20 -13.22 -8.35
CA PHE A 46 -3.74 -12.76 -9.62
C PHE A 46 -3.27 -13.59 -10.81
N GLY A 47 -2.23 -14.40 -10.66
CA GLY A 47 -1.58 -15.06 -11.79
C GLY A 47 -0.87 -14.05 -12.69
N PRO A 48 -0.75 -14.30 -14.01
CA PRO A 48 0.11 -13.53 -14.91
C PRO A 48 -0.26 -12.05 -15.06
N ILE A 49 -1.50 -11.66 -14.73
CA ILE A 49 -1.92 -10.24 -14.74
C ILE A 49 -1.29 -9.42 -13.60
N ALA A 50 -0.70 -10.08 -12.60
CA ALA A 50 -0.05 -9.46 -11.46
C ALA A 50 1.04 -8.46 -11.83
N SER A 51 1.84 -8.76 -12.86
CA SER A 51 2.90 -7.84 -13.32
C SER A 51 2.31 -6.53 -13.81
N LEU A 52 1.26 -6.58 -14.63
CA LEU A 52 0.57 -5.37 -15.11
C LEU A 52 -0.04 -4.56 -13.95
N LEU A 53 -0.69 -5.24 -13.00
CA LEU A 53 -1.26 -4.60 -11.80
C LEU A 53 -0.19 -3.94 -10.93
N CYS A 54 0.96 -4.58 -10.77
CA CYS A 54 2.09 -4.00 -10.07
C CYS A 54 2.60 -2.76 -10.82
N GLU A 55 2.80 -2.85 -12.13
CA GLU A 55 3.25 -1.72 -12.95
C GLU A 55 2.33 -0.51 -12.80
N GLU A 56 1.02 -0.69 -12.99
CA GLU A 56 0.03 0.37 -12.85
C GLU A 56 0.03 0.99 -11.44
N ALA A 57 0.16 0.16 -10.40
CA ALA A 57 0.20 0.65 -9.02
C ALA A 57 1.48 1.43 -8.70
N PHE A 58 2.64 0.97 -9.20
CA PHE A 58 3.92 1.66 -9.04
C PHE A 58 4.04 2.94 -9.88
N GLU A 59 3.32 3.03 -11.02
CA GLU A 59 3.19 4.27 -11.79
C GLU A 59 2.24 5.26 -11.10
N ALA A 60 1.15 4.77 -10.50
CA ALA A 60 0.18 5.60 -9.80
C ALA A 60 0.71 6.17 -8.47
N SER A 61 1.57 5.44 -7.77
CA SER A 61 2.07 5.84 -6.45
C SER A 61 3.49 5.36 -6.19
N SER A 62 4.28 6.18 -5.51
CA SER A 62 5.60 5.77 -4.99
C SER A 62 5.56 5.31 -3.53
N ASP A 63 4.39 5.32 -2.89
CA ASP A 63 4.21 4.85 -1.52
C ASP A 63 3.82 3.37 -1.51
N ILE A 64 4.64 2.54 -0.88
CA ILE A 64 4.44 1.09 -0.83
C ILE A 64 3.10 0.72 -0.16
N GLY A 65 2.65 1.48 0.84
CA GLY A 65 1.36 1.24 1.47
C GLY A 65 0.21 1.41 0.48
N GLN A 66 0.24 2.51 -0.27
CA GLN A 66 -0.74 2.81 -1.32
C GLN A 66 -0.69 1.79 -2.47
N ILE A 67 0.51 1.43 -2.94
CA ILE A 67 0.70 0.42 -4.00
C ILE A 67 0.02 -0.90 -3.59
N LEU A 68 0.28 -1.36 -2.36
CA LEU A 68 -0.33 -2.58 -1.84
C LEU A 68 -1.84 -2.49 -1.75
N GLU A 69 -2.39 -1.37 -1.29
CA GLU A 69 -3.84 -1.17 -1.23
C GLU A 69 -4.49 -1.15 -2.61
N GLN A 70 -3.86 -0.50 -3.60
CA GLN A 70 -4.34 -0.48 -4.98
C GLN A 70 -4.36 -1.87 -5.61
N ILE A 71 -3.29 -2.64 -5.44
CA ILE A 71 -3.25 -4.03 -5.90
C ILE A 71 -4.31 -4.84 -5.15
N ALA A 72 -4.39 -4.71 -3.82
CA ALA A 72 -5.30 -5.49 -2.99
C ALA A 72 -6.79 -5.21 -3.27
N ALA A 73 -7.12 -4.02 -3.76
CA ALA A 73 -8.46 -3.62 -4.16
C ALA A 73 -8.99 -4.39 -5.38
N ASN A 74 -8.09 -5.03 -6.15
CA ASN A 74 -8.48 -5.87 -7.29
C ASN A 74 -8.86 -7.30 -6.88
N LEU A 75 -8.67 -7.71 -5.61
CA LEU A 75 -9.07 -9.04 -5.16
C LEU A 75 -10.60 -9.15 -4.99
N PRO A 76 -11.17 -10.33 -5.28
CA PRO A 76 -12.62 -10.53 -5.30
C PRO A 76 -13.26 -10.52 -3.91
N THR A 77 -12.49 -10.82 -2.85
CA THR A 77 -13.02 -10.90 -1.49
C THR A 77 -12.16 -10.14 -0.48
N PRO A 78 -12.77 -9.52 0.55
CA PRO A 78 -12.03 -8.78 1.57
C PRO A 78 -11.12 -9.68 2.41
N ALA A 79 -11.46 -10.97 2.53
CA ALA A 79 -10.61 -11.94 3.20
C ALA A 79 -9.28 -12.10 2.45
N GLU A 80 -9.31 -12.26 1.13
CA GLU A 80 -8.08 -12.38 0.35
C GLU A 80 -7.28 -11.07 0.33
N THR A 81 -7.94 -9.91 0.21
CA THR A 81 -7.30 -8.59 0.36
C THR A 81 -6.49 -8.52 1.66
N GLN A 82 -7.08 -8.92 2.79
CA GLN A 82 -6.38 -8.91 4.08
C GLN A 82 -5.21 -9.90 4.12
N ARG A 83 -5.34 -11.07 3.52
CA ARG A 83 -4.24 -12.06 3.46
C ARG A 83 -3.09 -11.54 2.61
N PHE A 84 -3.39 -11.02 1.42
CA PHE A 84 -2.40 -10.41 0.52
C PHE A 84 -1.66 -9.27 1.22
N LEU A 85 -2.38 -8.30 1.82
CA LEU A 85 -1.75 -7.17 2.51
C LEU A 85 -0.85 -7.62 3.68
N LYS A 86 -1.28 -8.63 4.44
CA LYS A 86 -0.50 -9.17 5.56
C LYS A 86 0.78 -9.86 5.07
N GLU A 87 0.66 -10.68 4.03
CA GLU A 87 1.78 -11.41 3.43
C GLU A 87 2.78 -10.47 2.78
N ALA A 88 2.30 -9.51 1.99
CA ALA A 88 3.13 -8.50 1.35
C ALA A 88 3.88 -7.63 2.37
N ARG A 89 3.20 -7.12 3.41
CA ARG A 89 3.86 -6.35 4.48
C ARG A 89 4.89 -7.18 5.23
N ALA A 90 4.61 -8.45 5.52
CA ALA A 90 5.56 -9.35 6.18
C ALA A 90 6.79 -9.60 5.31
N ALA A 91 6.62 -9.86 4.01
CA ALA A 91 7.72 -10.09 3.09
C ALA A 91 8.59 -8.84 2.89
N LEU A 92 7.96 -7.66 2.77
CA LEU A 92 8.66 -6.39 2.64
C LEU A 92 9.47 -6.03 3.89
N ALA A 93 8.99 -6.42 5.08
CA ALA A 93 9.73 -6.18 6.33
C ALA A 93 11.07 -6.94 6.37
N VAL A 94 11.19 -8.06 5.65
CA VAL A 94 12.42 -8.86 5.54
C VAL A 94 13.43 -8.24 4.57
N VAL A 95 12.96 -7.46 3.59
CA VAL A 95 13.77 -6.95 2.47
C VAL A 95 14.22 -5.49 2.68
N ARG A 96 13.83 -4.87 3.80
CA ARG A 96 14.17 -3.49 4.17
C ARG A 96 15.66 -3.27 4.48
#